data_AF-F2DMK8-F1
#
_entry.id   AF-F2DMK8-F1
#
_cell.length_a   1.000
_cell.length_b   1.000
_cell.length_c   1.000
_cell.angle_alpha   90.00
_cell.angle_beta   90.00
_cell.angle_gamma   90.00
#
_symmetry.space_group_name_H-M   'P 1'
#
loop_
_entity.id
_entity.type
_entity.pdbx_description
1 polymer ?
#
loop_
_entity_poly.entity_id
_entity_poly.type
_entity_poly.pdbx_seq_one_letter_code
_entity_poly.pdbx_strand_id
1 'polypeptide(L)'
;RRHELSTSQAAPYRDHEREPGRPGLPCRAEASRRRGLAPRREMPSRRRCGGGGVDGGGGDGGASGGCAAVSSAQLGAFFAGMTIRANCFPEATQWSEGERRAMSLFWPRLVHVLPPEVKFIADPEGTIMGANGLTGPRYIGQGTAEMRLVGALREVLADGHLGYEEVQCVLKDVLPVGSMGASSPSVNEALLAAFLIGQRMNRETDRELKGYCLAFDDELGPPPIADVNSLTHYGEPYDGNTRFFRSTLFVAAVRACYGEACLLHGVEWMPPKGGITEGQMLKFMGANTHLSPTQAKTLLEDKDTGFAYLNLQEACPPLHSIIGLREHIKKRPPLATSEKVQQFVRQVKLAGVISF
;
A
#
# COMPACT_ATOMS: atom_id res chain seq x y z
N ARG A 1 3.09 20.40 40.91
CA ARG A 1 4.26 20.95 41.63
C ARG A 1 5.32 19.85 41.65
N ARG A 2 6.11 19.73 40.57
CA ARG A 2 7.56 20.01 40.51
C ARG A 2 8.37 19.31 41.62
N HIS A 3 9.10 18.26 41.22
CA HIS A 3 10.53 18.01 41.50
C HIS A 3 10.99 17.02 40.40
N GLU A 4 11.68 17.51 39.37
CA GLU A 4 13.15 17.56 39.22
C GLU A 4 13.72 16.24 38.67
N LEU A 5 13.79 16.18 37.33
CA LEU A 5 14.65 15.27 36.57
C LEU A 5 15.98 15.98 36.33
N SER A 6 17.05 15.44 36.91
CA SER A 6 18.42 15.86 36.68
C SER A 6 18.92 15.34 35.33
N THR A 7 19.43 16.26 34.52
CA THR A 7 20.18 16.04 33.29
C THR A 7 21.55 15.42 33.57
N SER A 8 21.87 14.30 32.91
CA SER A 8 23.24 13.80 32.79
C SER A 8 23.48 13.26 31.37
N GLN A 9 24.06 14.15 30.57
CA GLN A 9 24.86 14.01 29.36
C GLN A 9 25.11 12.58 28.80
N ALA A 10 24.67 12.39 27.55
CA ALA A 10 25.16 11.34 26.66
C ALA A 10 26.61 11.65 26.23
N ALA A 11 27.47 10.63 26.29
CA ALA A 11 28.86 10.68 25.86
C ALA A 11 28.97 10.81 24.31
N PRO A 12 29.91 11.61 23.78
CA PRO A 12 30.09 11.75 22.35
C PRO A 12 30.88 10.58 21.74
N TYR A 13 30.44 10.18 20.56
CA TYR A 13 31.11 9.27 19.63
C TYR A 13 32.49 9.85 19.28
N ARG A 14 33.57 9.09 19.55
CA ARG A 14 34.94 9.50 19.21
C ARG A 14 35.20 9.28 17.72
N ASP A 15 35.40 10.37 17.00
CA ASP A 15 36.04 10.41 15.70
C ASP A 15 37.50 9.93 15.83
N HIS A 16 37.89 8.93 15.03
CA HIS A 16 39.29 8.61 14.82
C HIS A 16 39.86 9.57 13.77
N GLU A 17 40.66 10.51 14.25
CA GLU A 17 41.51 11.38 13.42
C GLU A 17 42.44 10.56 12.52
N ARG A 18 42.54 11.02 11.26
CA ARG A 18 43.52 10.57 10.28
C ARG A 18 44.84 11.29 10.55
N GLU A 19 45.92 10.56 10.79
CA GLU A 19 47.28 11.09 10.58
C GLU A 19 47.81 10.78 9.16
N PRO A 20 48.60 11.69 8.57
CA PRO A 20 49.05 11.60 7.19
C PRO A 20 50.41 10.90 7.05
N GLY A 21 50.56 10.10 5.99
CA GLY A 21 51.86 9.78 5.40
C GLY A 21 52.20 8.29 5.31
N ARG A 22 52.01 7.72 4.11
CA ARG A 22 53.05 7.03 3.30
C ARG A 22 52.44 6.38 2.05
N PRO A 23 53.26 6.16 0.99
CA PRO A 23 52.83 6.20 -0.40
C PRO A 23 52.25 4.87 -0.91
N GLY A 24 51.40 5.00 -1.94
CA GLY A 24 50.72 3.89 -2.60
C GLY A 24 51.65 2.95 -3.37
N LEU A 25 51.21 1.70 -3.49
CA LEU A 25 51.74 0.70 -4.40
C LEU A 25 50.58 0.03 -5.16
N PRO A 26 50.80 -0.37 -6.44
CA PRO A 26 49.75 -0.56 -7.42
C PRO A 26 49.10 -1.94 -7.34
N CYS A 27 47.78 -2.00 -7.56
CA CYS A 27 47.09 -3.26 -7.81
C CYS A 27 47.54 -3.84 -9.16
N ARG A 28 48.26 -4.96 -9.07
CA ARG A 28 48.68 -5.79 -10.21
C ARG A 28 47.48 -6.60 -10.70
N ALA A 29 47.24 -6.54 -12.00
CA ALA A 29 46.37 -7.46 -12.72
C ALA A 29 46.94 -8.88 -12.67
N GLU A 30 46.09 -9.88 -12.45
CA GLU A 30 46.41 -11.25 -12.81
C GLU A 30 45.15 -11.97 -13.32
N ALA A 31 45.32 -12.59 -14.48
CA ALA A 31 44.28 -13.13 -15.31
C ALA A 31 44.07 -14.62 -15.08
N SER A 32 42.84 -15.05 -15.37
CA SER A 32 42.43 -16.36 -15.88
C SER A 32 42.36 -17.54 -14.90
N ARG A 33 41.13 -18.08 -14.77
CA ARG A 33 40.81 -19.44 -15.23
C ARG A 33 39.32 -19.58 -15.49
N ARG A 34 39.00 -19.82 -16.76
CA ARG A 34 37.68 -20.14 -17.30
C ARG A 34 37.23 -21.51 -16.74
N ARG A 35 36.00 -21.60 -16.24
CA ARG A 35 35.22 -22.84 -16.21
C ARG A 35 33.96 -22.61 -17.03
N GLY A 36 33.78 -23.46 -18.04
CA GLY A 36 32.72 -23.37 -19.03
C GLY A 36 31.34 -23.54 -18.42
N LEU A 37 30.44 -22.60 -18.73
CA LEU A 37 29.01 -22.74 -18.54
C LEU A 37 28.42 -23.37 -19.81
N ALA A 38 27.74 -24.51 -19.65
CA ALA A 38 26.95 -25.15 -20.69
C ALA A 38 25.78 -24.23 -21.12
N PRO A 39 25.34 -24.26 -22.40
CA PRO A 39 24.26 -23.41 -22.87
C PRO A 39 22.93 -23.83 -22.25
N ARG A 40 22.18 -22.86 -21.71
CA ARG A 40 20.80 -23.04 -21.26
C ARG A 40 19.94 -23.42 -22.47
N ARG A 41 19.33 -24.61 -22.42
CA ARG A 41 18.23 -25.00 -23.31
C ARG A 41 17.05 -24.04 -23.07
N GLU A 42 16.53 -23.44 -24.14
CA GLU A 42 15.26 -22.72 -24.13
C GLU A 42 14.14 -23.69 -23.74
N MET A 43 13.42 -23.35 -22.67
CA MET A 43 12.16 -24.03 -22.30
C MET A 43 11.03 -23.43 -23.14
N PRO A 44 10.21 -24.23 -23.82
CA PRO A 44 9.08 -23.73 -24.58
C PRO A 44 8.02 -23.13 -23.65
N SER A 45 7.41 -22.03 -24.10
CA SER A 45 6.31 -21.36 -23.42
C SER A 45 5.19 -22.34 -23.10
N ARG A 46 4.88 -22.50 -21.81
CA ARG A 46 3.72 -23.29 -21.37
C ARG A 46 2.44 -22.59 -21.82
N ARG A 47 1.84 -23.13 -22.87
CA ARG A 47 0.43 -22.94 -23.19
C ARG A 47 -0.40 -23.25 -21.94
N ARG A 48 -1.37 -22.38 -21.63
CA ARG A 48 -2.45 -22.66 -20.67
C ARG A 48 -3.07 -24.01 -21.06
N CYS A 49 -2.93 -25.01 -20.20
CA CYS A 49 -3.79 -26.18 -20.25
C CYS A 49 -5.13 -25.75 -19.65
N GLY A 50 -6.13 -25.57 -20.52
CA GLY A 50 -7.52 -25.55 -20.11
C GLY A 50 -7.92 -26.93 -19.62
N GLY A 51 -8.53 -26.99 -18.44
CA GLY A 51 -9.30 -28.15 -18.01
C GLY A 51 -10.62 -28.16 -18.75
N GLY A 52 -10.87 -29.21 -19.52
CA GLY A 52 -12.12 -29.43 -20.23
C GLY A 52 -13.04 -30.39 -19.49
N GLY A 53 -14.35 -30.13 -19.64
CA GLY A 53 -15.47 -31.03 -19.39
C GLY A 53 -16.56 -30.37 -18.52
N VAL A 54 -17.83 -30.20 -18.93
CA VAL A 54 -18.60 -30.72 -20.07
C VAL A 54 -19.85 -29.82 -20.31
N ASP A 55 -20.14 -29.59 -21.60
CA ASP A 55 -21.40 -29.23 -22.31
C ASP A 55 -22.17 -27.90 -22.18
N GLY A 56 -22.29 -27.21 -23.34
CA GLY A 56 -23.57 -26.66 -23.82
C GLY A 56 -23.56 -25.24 -24.41
N GLY A 57 -23.50 -25.11 -25.73
CA GLY A 57 -24.04 -23.94 -26.47
C GLY A 57 -23.01 -23.03 -27.14
N GLY A 58 -23.01 -23.04 -28.48
CA GLY A 58 -22.10 -22.26 -29.32
C GLY A 58 -22.34 -20.75 -29.26
N GLY A 59 -21.24 -20.01 -29.39
CA GLY A 59 -21.20 -18.58 -29.59
C GLY A 59 -19.82 -18.20 -30.11
N ASP A 60 -19.75 -17.98 -31.42
CA ASP A 60 -18.55 -17.52 -32.13
C ASP A 60 -18.24 -16.08 -31.70
N GLY A 61 -17.41 -15.94 -30.67
CA GLY A 61 -17.02 -14.66 -30.09
C GLY A 61 -15.61 -14.30 -30.51
N GLY A 62 -15.48 -13.61 -31.64
CA GLY A 62 -14.23 -13.07 -32.13
C GLY A 62 -13.48 -12.30 -31.04
N ALA A 63 -12.23 -12.65 -30.81
CA ALA A 63 -11.31 -11.92 -29.95
C ALA A 63 -10.98 -10.57 -30.59
N SER A 64 -11.86 -9.59 -30.44
CA SER A 64 -11.52 -8.19 -30.67
C SER A 64 -10.51 -7.80 -29.59
N GLY A 65 -9.26 -7.59 -29.99
CA GLY A 65 -8.19 -7.02 -29.17
C GLY A 65 -8.48 -5.55 -28.84
N GLY A 66 -9.57 -5.28 -28.13
CA GLY A 66 -9.89 -3.96 -27.61
C GLY A 66 -8.89 -3.59 -26.52
N CYS A 67 -8.24 -2.44 -26.66
CA CYS A 67 -7.51 -1.82 -25.56
C CYS A 67 -8.51 -1.61 -24.42
N ALA A 68 -8.30 -2.27 -23.27
CA ALA A 68 -9.16 -2.09 -22.11
C ALA A 68 -9.25 -0.59 -21.77
N ALA A 69 -10.48 -0.10 -21.51
CA ALA A 69 -10.70 1.29 -21.15
C ALA A 69 -9.96 1.62 -19.84
N VAL A 70 -9.36 2.80 -19.77
CA VAL A 70 -8.68 3.30 -18.56
C VAL A 70 -9.74 3.58 -17.50
N SER A 71 -9.54 3.09 -16.27
CA SER A 71 -10.48 3.32 -15.17
C SER A 71 -10.35 4.72 -14.55
N SER A 72 -11.40 5.17 -13.86
CA SER A 72 -11.38 6.44 -13.12
C SER A 72 -10.25 6.49 -12.10
N ALA A 73 -10.02 5.38 -11.36
CA ALA A 73 -8.89 5.26 -10.43
C ALA A 73 -7.53 5.43 -11.12
N GLN A 74 -7.34 4.87 -12.32
CA GLN A 74 -6.10 5.05 -13.10
C GLN A 74 -5.90 6.51 -13.52
N LEU A 75 -6.96 7.18 -13.98
CA LEU A 75 -6.91 8.61 -14.32
C LEU A 75 -6.55 9.46 -13.11
N GLY A 76 -7.21 9.23 -11.97
CA GLY A 76 -6.94 9.95 -10.73
C GLY A 76 -5.50 9.80 -10.24
N ALA A 77 -5.01 8.55 -10.16
CA ALA A 77 -3.64 8.26 -9.78
C ALA A 77 -2.61 8.90 -10.74
N PHE A 78 -2.87 8.83 -12.05
CA PHE A 78 -1.99 9.41 -13.07
C PHE A 78 -1.92 10.93 -12.96
N PHE A 79 -3.07 11.60 -12.96
CA PHE A 79 -3.11 13.06 -12.95
C PHE A 79 -2.62 13.64 -11.62
N ALA A 80 -2.87 13.00 -10.48
CA ALA A 80 -2.30 13.44 -9.21
C ALA A 80 -0.76 13.50 -9.28
N GLY A 81 -0.15 12.46 -9.84
CA GLY A 81 1.30 12.43 -9.99
C GLY A 81 1.83 13.40 -11.04
N MET A 82 1.08 13.64 -12.12
CA MET A 82 1.44 14.68 -13.08
C MET A 82 1.38 16.08 -12.46
N THR A 83 0.33 16.41 -11.72
CA THR A 83 0.14 17.70 -11.06
C THR A 83 1.24 17.99 -10.04
N ILE A 84 1.51 17.05 -9.12
CA ILE A 84 2.54 17.23 -8.09
C ILE A 84 3.94 17.36 -8.73
N ARG A 85 4.24 16.56 -9.76
CA ARG A 85 5.52 16.67 -10.50
C ARG A 85 5.65 17.99 -11.25
N ALA A 86 4.57 18.57 -11.73
CA ALA A 86 4.62 19.83 -12.45
C ALA A 86 4.99 20.99 -11.54
N ASN A 87 4.44 20.99 -10.33
CA ASN A 87 4.41 22.19 -9.48
C ASN A 87 5.40 22.15 -8.32
N CYS A 88 5.67 20.98 -7.75
CA CYS A 88 6.32 20.90 -6.44
C CYS A 88 7.66 20.15 -6.45
N PHE A 89 7.85 19.22 -7.38
CA PHE A 89 9.08 18.44 -7.43
C PHE A 89 10.28 19.29 -7.87
N PRO A 90 11.52 18.95 -7.46
CA PRO A 90 12.74 19.59 -7.95
C PRO A 90 12.82 19.56 -9.48
N GLU A 91 13.39 20.60 -10.10
CA GLU A 91 13.43 20.77 -11.57
C GLU A 91 13.88 19.51 -12.34
N ALA A 92 14.86 18.78 -11.79
CA ALA A 92 15.39 17.54 -12.39
C ALA A 92 14.37 16.39 -12.48
N THR A 93 13.30 16.40 -11.68
CA THR A 93 12.26 15.37 -11.62
C THR A 93 10.86 15.89 -11.98
N GLN A 94 10.76 17.16 -12.37
CA GLN A 94 9.57 17.72 -12.99
C GLN A 94 9.31 17.08 -14.36
N TRP A 95 8.31 17.59 -15.09
CA TRP A 95 8.04 17.11 -16.44
C TRP A 95 9.28 17.24 -17.33
N SER A 96 9.56 16.20 -18.09
CA SER A 96 10.49 16.25 -19.20
C SER A 96 9.96 17.18 -20.30
N GLU A 97 10.83 17.58 -21.21
CA GLU A 97 10.42 18.38 -22.38
C GLU A 97 9.37 17.63 -23.24
N GLY A 98 9.49 16.31 -23.34
CA GLY A 98 8.51 15.46 -24.01
C GLY A 98 7.14 15.47 -23.34
N GLU A 99 7.11 15.37 -22.00
CA GLU A 99 5.87 15.46 -21.22
C GLU A 99 5.22 16.85 -21.36
N ARG A 100 6.00 17.94 -21.30
CA ARG A 100 5.50 19.31 -21.53
C ARG A 100 4.87 19.48 -22.92
N ARG A 101 5.56 19.01 -23.98
CA ARG A 101 5.04 19.09 -25.36
C ARG A 101 3.78 18.26 -25.54
N ALA A 102 3.76 17.03 -25.03
CA ALA A 102 2.59 16.16 -25.09
C ALA A 102 1.41 16.83 -24.38
N MET A 103 1.65 17.42 -23.20
CA MET A 103 0.59 18.06 -22.45
C MET A 103 0.05 19.29 -23.19
N SER A 104 0.92 20.17 -23.68
CA SER A 104 0.52 21.32 -24.51
C SER A 104 -0.31 20.93 -25.74
N LEU A 105 0.04 19.82 -26.41
CA LEU A 105 -0.65 19.36 -27.62
C LEU A 105 -2.03 18.74 -27.32
N PHE A 106 -2.13 17.90 -26.28
CA PHE A 106 -3.33 17.10 -26.03
C PHE A 106 -4.31 17.73 -25.04
N TRP A 107 -3.86 18.63 -24.16
CA TRP A 107 -4.71 19.26 -23.15
C TRP A 107 -5.98 19.91 -23.69
N PRO A 108 -5.92 20.71 -24.79
CA PRO A 108 -7.12 21.36 -25.33
C PRO A 108 -8.20 20.37 -25.76
N ARG A 109 -7.84 19.12 -26.07
CA ARG A 109 -8.81 18.07 -26.38
C ARG A 109 -9.26 17.34 -25.11
N LEU A 110 -8.32 17.04 -24.21
CA LEU A 110 -8.59 16.32 -22.96
C LEU A 110 -9.57 17.08 -22.07
N VAL A 111 -9.47 18.41 -21.97
CA VAL A 111 -10.39 19.23 -21.17
C VAL A 111 -11.86 19.10 -21.61
N HIS A 112 -12.14 18.77 -22.87
CA HIS A 112 -13.51 18.58 -23.34
C HIS A 112 -14.07 17.20 -23.04
N VAL A 113 -13.22 16.18 -22.86
CA VAL A 113 -13.64 14.78 -22.70
C VAL A 113 -13.46 14.23 -21.28
N LEU A 114 -12.55 14.81 -20.49
CA LEU A 114 -12.29 14.35 -19.13
C LEU A 114 -13.48 14.66 -18.20
N PRO A 115 -13.75 13.82 -17.18
CA PRO A 115 -14.71 14.14 -16.13
C PRO A 115 -14.28 15.36 -15.28
N PRO A 116 -15.22 16.09 -14.64
CA PRO A 116 -14.91 17.27 -13.83
C PRO A 116 -13.90 17.03 -12.71
N GLU A 117 -14.01 15.90 -12.01
CA GLU A 117 -13.11 15.49 -10.92
C GLU A 117 -11.68 15.27 -11.43
N VAL A 118 -11.52 14.71 -12.63
CA VAL A 118 -10.21 14.50 -13.24
C VAL A 118 -9.61 15.83 -13.69
N LYS A 119 -10.43 16.76 -14.22
CA LYS A 119 -9.97 18.13 -14.53
C LYS A 119 -9.50 18.86 -13.28
N PHE A 120 -10.19 18.67 -12.15
CA PHE A 120 -9.77 19.20 -10.86
C PHE A 120 -8.42 18.64 -10.42
N ILE A 121 -8.26 17.31 -10.43
CA ILE A 121 -7.00 16.67 -10.02
C ILE A 121 -5.83 17.15 -10.90
N ALA A 122 -6.09 17.28 -12.19
CA ALA A 122 -5.08 17.62 -13.19
C ALA A 122 -4.70 19.11 -13.22
N ASP A 123 -5.58 20.01 -12.79
CA ASP A 123 -5.32 21.45 -12.71
C ASP A 123 -6.14 22.11 -11.57
N PRO A 124 -5.76 21.89 -10.30
CA PRO A 124 -6.56 22.31 -9.14
C PRO A 124 -6.70 23.82 -9.01
N GLU A 125 -5.69 24.58 -9.44
CA GLU A 125 -5.60 26.05 -9.37
C GLU A 125 -5.98 26.74 -10.69
N GLY A 126 -6.19 25.99 -11.77
CA GLY A 126 -6.48 26.55 -13.09
C GLY A 126 -5.27 27.22 -13.76
N THR A 127 -4.06 26.95 -13.26
CA THR A 127 -2.81 27.60 -13.68
C THR A 127 -2.22 26.96 -14.93
N ILE A 128 -2.47 25.67 -15.16
CA ILE A 128 -2.01 24.94 -16.34
C ILE A 128 -2.81 25.35 -17.58
N MET A 129 -4.06 25.79 -17.41
CA MET A 129 -5.03 26.10 -18.48
C MET A 129 -5.01 27.53 -19.03
N GLY A 130 -4.33 28.50 -18.41
CA GLY A 130 -4.61 29.92 -18.67
C GLY A 130 -6.09 30.27 -18.40
N ALA A 131 -6.50 31.52 -18.65
CA ALA A 131 -7.74 32.14 -18.14
C ALA A 131 -9.10 31.42 -18.34
N ASN A 132 -9.17 30.26 -19.01
CA ASN A 132 -10.37 29.45 -19.22
C ASN A 132 -10.52 28.25 -18.27
N GLY A 133 -9.56 28.00 -17.36
CA GLY A 133 -9.48 26.84 -16.46
C GLY A 133 -10.29 26.88 -15.17
N LEU A 134 -11.53 27.39 -15.16
CA LEU A 134 -12.28 27.61 -13.91
C LEU A 134 -12.85 26.33 -13.26
N THR A 135 -12.70 25.16 -13.88
CA THR A 135 -13.29 23.90 -13.37
C THR A 135 -12.58 23.42 -12.11
N GLY A 136 -11.23 23.43 -12.09
CA GLY A 136 -10.46 22.99 -10.92
C GLY A 136 -10.72 23.83 -9.68
N PRO A 137 -10.56 25.17 -9.73
CA PRO A 137 -10.79 26.04 -8.58
C PRO A 137 -12.22 25.99 -8.01
N ARG A 138 -13.22 25.69 -8.87
CA ARG A 138 -14.64 25.63 -8.47
C ARG A 138 -15.13 24.24 -8.11
N TYR A 139 -14.32 23.20 -8.30
CA TYR A 139 -14.72 21.85 -7.97
C TYR A 139 -14.75 21.64 -6.45
N ILE A 140 -15.88 21.15 -5.95
CA ILE A 140 -16.14 20.93 -4.52
C ILE A 140 -16.48 19.47 -4.18
N GLY A 141 -16.62 18.58 -5.16
CA GLY A 141 -17.10 17.21 -4.95
C GLY A 141 -18.62 17.11 -4.75
N GLN A 142 -19.13 15.89 -4.69
CA GLN A 142 -20.53 15.55 -4.48
C GLN A 142 -20.75 14.97 -3.07
N GLY A 143 -21.51 15.67 -2.24
CA GLY A 143 -21.79 15.25 -0.86
C GLY A 143 -20.64 15.52 0.10
N THR A 144 -20.88 15.28 1.39
CA THR A 144 -19.97 15.68 2.48
C THR A 144 -18.62 14.96 2.43
N ALA A 145 -18.63 13.66 2.09
CA ALA A 145 -17.42 12.84 1.98
C ALA A 145 -16.48 13.34 0.87
N GLU A 146 -17.00 13.58 -0.34
CA GLU A 146 -16.19 14.13 -1.42
C GLU A 146 -15.76 15.56 -1.16
N MET A 147 -16.59 16.39 -0.53
CA MET A 147 -16.19 17.75 -0.14
C MET A 147 -14.97 17.75 0.78
N ARG A 148 -14.95 16.86 1.77
CA ARG A 148 -13.80 16.69 2.67
C ARG A 148 -12.58 16.17 1.91
N LEU A 149 -12.77 15.16 1.07
CA LEU A 149 -11.70 14.58 0.25
C LEU A 149 -11.09 15.61 -0.73
N VAL A 150 -11.93 16.45 -1.36
CA VAL A 150 -11.49 17.52 -2.26
C VAL A 150 -10.70 18.58 -1.51
N GLY A 151 -11.14 18.95 -0.30
CA GLY A 151 -10.37 19.84 0.58
C GLY A 151 -8.97 19.31 0.86
N ALA A 152 -8.89 18.05 1.32
CA ALA A 152 -7.62 17.38 1.57
C ALA A 152 -6.76 17.23 0.29
N LEU A 153 -7.39 16.94 -0.86
CA LEU A 153 -6.71 16.84 -2.14
C LEU A 153 -6.07 18.15 -2.58
N ARG A 154 -6.66 19.32 -2.29
CA ARG A 154 -6.04 20.60 -2.63
C ARG A 154 -4.70 20.78 -1.93
N GLU A 155 -4.64 20.41 -0.66
CA GLU A 155 -3.40 20.45 0.11
C GLU A 155 -2.40 19.40 -0.39
N VAL A 156 -2.84 18.16 -0.59
CA VAL A 156 -1.97 17.08 -1.07
C VAL A 156 -1.42 17.36 -2.48
N LEU A 157 -2.23 17.85 -3.41
CA LEU A 157 -1.79 18.18 -4.78
C LEU A 157 -0.83 19.38 -4.85
N ALA A 158 -0.80 20.18 -3.78
CA ALA A 158 0.15 21.28 -3.60
C ALA A 158 1.42 20.86 -2.82
N ASP A 159 1.70 19.56 -2.70
CA ASP A 159 2.81 18.99 -1.90
C ASP A 159 2.72 19.33 -0.40
N GLY A 160 1.49 19.55 0.08
CA GLY A 160 1.17 19.72 1.50
C GLY A 160 0.99 18.39 2.24
N HIS A 161 0.86 18.49 3.56
CA HIS A 161 0.74 17.35 4.47
C HIS A 161 -0.42 17.55 5.43
N LEU A 162 -1.23 16.52 5.60
CA LEU A 162 -2.46 16.61 6.36
C LEU A 162 -2.23 16.38 7.85
N GLY A 163 -3.19 16.85 8.65
CA GLY A 163 -3.25 16.55 10.08
C GLY A 163 -3.59 15.08 10.34
N TYR A 164 -3.22 14.57 11.52
CA TYR A 164 -3.58 13.22 11.97
C TYR A 164 -5.10 12.98 11.93
N GLU A 165 -5.88 13.88 12.53
CA GLU A 165 -7.35 13.77 12.58
C GLU A 165 -7.99 13.92 11.20
N GLU A 166 -7.39 14.75 10.35
CA GLU A 166 -7.86 14.97 8.99
C GLU A 166 -7.74 13.70 8.15
N VAL A 167 -6.58 13.02 8.19
CA VAL A 167 -6.39 11.72 7.53
C VAL A 167 -7.42 10.71 8.03
N GLN A 168 -7.65 10.62 9.35
CA GLN A 168 -8.65 9.70 9.89
C GLN A 168 -10.07 10.02 9.40
N CYS A 169 -10.46 11.29 9.43
CA CYS A 169 -11.77 11.74 8.98
C CYS A 169 -11.98 11.48 7.48
N VAL A 170 -10.96 11.72 6.66
CA VAL A 170 -11.02 11.39 5.22
C VAL A 170 -11.17 9.88 5.03
N LEU A 171 -10.35 9.06 5.68
CA LEU A 171 -10.41 7.61 5.50
C LEU A 171 -11.75 7.00 5.93
N LYS A 172 -12.31 7.45 7.05
CA LYS A 172 -13.63 7.00 7.55
C LYS A 172 -14.79 7.44 6.66
N ASP A 173 -14.64 8.58 5.98
CA ASP A 173 -15.66 9.07 5.05
C ASP A 173 -15.63 8.35 3.69
N VAL A 174 -14.47 7.84 3.26
CA VAL A 174 -14.28 7.29 1.91
C VAL A 174 -14.22 5.77 1.87
N LEU A 175 -14.12 5.11 3.03
CA LEU A 175 -14.10 3.64 3.17
C LEU A 175 -15.28 3.17 4.04
N PRO A 176 -15.86 1.99 3.77
CA PRO A 176 -15.49 1.02 2.73
C PRO A 176 -15.81 1.48 1.30
N VAL A 177 -15.02 1.05 0.33
CA VAL A 177 -15.29 1.20 -1.10
C VAL A 177 -16.35 0.19 -1.55
N GLY A 178 -17.35 0.66 -2.29
CA GLY A 178 -18.41 -0.17 -2.84
C GLY A 178 -19.63 -0.30 -1.93
N SER A 179 -20.79 -0.53 -2.53
CA SER A 179 -22.07 -0.62 -1.83
C SER A 179 -22.18 -1.94 -1.06
N MET A 180 -21.77 -1.93 0.20
CA MET A 180 -22.31 -2.86 1.20
C MET A 180 -23.51 -2.16 1.85
N GLY A 181 -24.60 -2.05 1.07
CA GLY A 181 -25.86 -1.42 1.48
C GLY A 181 -26.08 -0.01 0.95
N ALA A 182 -27.33 0.47 1.05
CA ALA A 182 -27.81 1.76 0.53
C ALA A 182 -27.24 3.01 1.26
N SER A 183 -26.28 2.83 2.17
CA SER A 183 -25.70 3.88 3.01
C SER A 183 -24.18 3.95 2.97
N SER A 184 -23.49 3.15 2.14
CA SER A 184 -22.04 3.26 1.99
C SER A 184 -21.68 4.56 1.25
N PRO A 185 -20.66 5.32 1.69
CA PRO A 185 -20.22 6.51 0.99
C PRO A 185 -19.68 6.12 -0.39
N SER A 186 -20.44 6.41 -1.45
CA SER A 186 -19.95 6.25 -2.83
C SER A 186 -19.11 7.47 -3.19
N VAL A 187 -17.80 7.37 -3.02
CA VAL A 187 -16.85 8.41 -3.42
C VAL A 187 -16.26 8.06 -4.78
N ASN A 188 -16.05 9.07 -5.61
CA ASN A 188 -15.43 8.88 -6.91
C ASN A 188 -14.03 8.28 -6.79
N GLU A 189 -13.82 7.14 -7.47
CA GLU A 189 -12.56 6.42 -7.45
C GLU A 189 -11.36 7.24 -7.94
N ALA A 190 -11.56 8.20 -8.84
CA ALA A 190 -10.49 9.09 -9.28
C ALA A 190 -9.99 9.97 -8.13
N LEU A 191 -10.88 10.52 -7.32
CA LEU A 191 -10.51 11.34 -6.15
C LEU A 191 -9.79 10.48 -5.11
N LEU A 192 -10.32 9.31 -4.79
CA LEU A 192 -9.69 8.42 -3.80
C LEU A 192 -8.31 7.93 -4.27
N ALA A 193 -8.18 7.53 -5.53
CA ALA A 193 -6.91 7.12 -6.10
C ALA A 193 -5.89 8.27 -6.15
N ALA A 194 -6.33 9.48 -6.50
CA ALA A 194 -5.51 10.68 -6.48
C ALA A 194 -4.99 11.00 -5.08
N PHE A 195 -5.84 10.86 -4.06
CA PHE A 195 -5.48 11.12 -2.67
C PHE A 195 -4.39 10.16 -2.17
N LEU A 196 -4.61 8.86 -2.37
CA LEU A 196 -3.66 7.83 -1.95
C LEU A 196 -2.30 7.94 -2.65
N ILE A 197 -2.30 8.32 -3.94
CA ILE A 197 -1.06 8.46 -4.70
C ILE A 197 -0.39 9.79 -4.46
N GLY A 198 -1.16 10.85 -4.26
CA GLY A 198 -0.64 12.16 -3.89
C GLY A 198 0.12 12.08 -2.57
N GLN A 199 -0.49 11.52 -1.52
CA GLN A 199 0.20 11.36 -0.23
C GLN A 199 1.47 10.49 -0.33
N ARG A 200 1.44 9.42 -1.13
CA ARG A 200 2.65 8.62 -1.42
C ARG A 200 3.74 9.47 -2.07
N MET A 201 3.38 10.38 -2.97
CA MET A 201 4.33 11.21 -3.70
C MET A 201 4.94 12.30 -2.83
N ASN A 202 4.15 12.88 -1.93
CA ASN A 202 4.62 13.85 -0.94
C ASN A 202 5.48 13.20 0.15
N ARG A 203 5.48 11.86 0.24
CA ARG A 203 6.10 11.05 1.30
C ARG A 203 5.41 11.32 2.63
N GLU A 204 4.42 10.50 2.95
CA GLU A 204 3.60 10.66 4.14
C GLU A 204 4.44 10.90 5.41
N THR A 205 4.03 11.87 6.21
CA THR A 205 4.69 12.17 7.49
C THR A 205 4.33 11.14 8.55
N ASP A 206 5.09 11.12 9.65
CA ASP A 206 4.77 10.27 10.81
C ASP A 206 3.35 10.52 11.36
N ARG A 207 2.85 11.76 11.26
CA ARG A 207 1.50 12.12 11.70
C ARG A 207 0.42 11.56 10.77
N GLU A 208 0.63 11.65 9.47
CA GLU A 208 -0.26 11.07 8.47
C GLU A 208 -0.26 9.54 8.57
N LEU A 209 0.92 8.93 8.67
CA LEU A 209 1.06 7.49 8.86
C LEU A 209 0.36 7.01 10.14
N LYS A 210 0.51 7.74 11.25
CA LYS A 210 -0.27 7.46 12.48
C LYS A 210 -1.77 7.53 12.23
N GLY A 211 -2.23 8.50 11.44
CA GLY A 211 -3.63 8.64 11.03
C GLY A 211 -4.13 7.39 10.30
N TYR A 212 -3.35 6.92 9.33
CA TYR A 212 -3.60 5.65 8.63
C TYR A 212 -3.63 4.43 9.55
N CYS A 213 -2.70 4.33 10.50
CA CYS A 213 -2.63 3.19 11.41
C CYS A 213 -3.84 3.11 12.34
N LEU A 214 -4.36 4.24 12.80
CA LEU A 214 -5.40 4.30 13.83
C LEU A 214 -6.80 4.56 13.27
N ALA A 215 -6.96 4.78 11.96
CA ALA A 215 -8.25 5.13 11.35
C ALA A 215 -9.37 4.11 11.66
N PHE A 216 -9.03 2.82 11.71
CA PHE A 216 -10.01 1.73 11.90
C PHE A 216 -9.67 0.81 13.08
N ASP A 217 -8.85 1.27 14.03
CA ASP A 217 -8.38 0.47 15.18
C ASP A 217 -9.56 0.00 16.07
N ASP A 218 -10.64 0.78 16.12
CA ASP A 218 -11.85 0.50 16.92
C ASP A 218 -13.06 0.05 16.08
N GLU A 219 -12.90 -0.22 14.77
CA GLU A 219 -14.01 -0.51 13.85
C GLU A 219 -14.83 -1.74 14.26
N LEU A 220 -14.15 -2.78 14.74
CA LEU A 220 -14.78 -4.01 15.26
C LEU A 220 -14.91 -4.00 16.79
N GLY A 221 -14.79 -2.83 17.41
CA GLY A 221 -14.61 -2.67 18.85
C GLY A 221 -13.15 -2.84 19.29
N PRO A 222 -12.88 -2.81 20.60
CA PRO A 222 -11.52 -2.91 21.12
C PRO A 222 -10.89 -4.27 20.75
N PRO A 223 -9.63 -4.31 20.30
CA PRO A 223 -8.94 -5.56 19.98
C PRO A 223 -8.94 -6.52 21.17
N PRO A 224 -9.24 -7.82 20.97
CA PRO A 224 -9.22 -8.81 22.03
C PRO A 224 -7.81 -8.91 22.64
N ILE A 225 -7.75 -9.15 23.94
CA ILE A 225 -6.51 -9.25 24.70
C ILE A 225 -6.21 -10.73 25.00
N ALA A 226 -5.16 -11.27 24.40
CA ALA A 226 -4.69 -12.63 24.64
C ALA A 226 -3.87 -12.73 25.94
N ASP A 227 -4.14 -13.77 26.73
CA ASP A 227 -3.38 -14.16 27.92
C ASP A 227 -2.22 -15.09 27.55
N VAL A 228 -1.18 -14.49 26.97
CA VAL A 228 0.05 -15.16 26.55
C VAL A 228 1.27 -14.44 27.13
N ASN A 229 2.38 -15.16 27.29
CA ASN A 229 3.62 -14.57 27.82
C ASN A 229 4.23 -13.54 26.87
N SER A 230 4.10 -13.78 25.57
CA SER A 230 4.56 -12.92 24.50
C SER A 230 3.66 -13.07 23.28
N LEU A 231 3.52 -11.99 22.51
CA LEU A 231 2.84 -11.97 21.24
C LEU A 231 3.69 -11.18 20.24
N THR A 232 4.07 -11.85 19.15
CA THR A 232 4.78 -11.24 18.02
C THR A 232 3.85 -11.10 16.82
N HIS A 233 3.75 -9.89 16.29
CA HIS A 233 3.03 -9.61 15.06
C HIS A 233 3.99 -9.69 13.86
N TYR A 234 3.61 -10.44 12.83
CA TYR A 234 4.31 -10.51 11.56
C TYR A 234 3.59 -9.70 10.48
N GLY A 235 4.08 -8.48 10.28
CA GLY A 235 3.58 -7.51 9.31
C GLY A 235 4.15 -7.70 7.92
N GLU A 236 3.80 -8.80 7.25
CA GLU A 236 4.34 -9.10 5.94
C GLU A 236 3.73 -8.23 4.82
N PRO A 237 4.47 -7.93 3.73
CA PRO A 237 3.87 -7.28 2.57
C PRO A 237 2.73 -8.13 1.98
N TYR A 238 1.52 -7.59 2.03
CA TYR A 238 0.30 -8.28 1.57
C TYR A 238 0.32 -8.64 0.08
N ASP A 239 1.10 -7.93 -0.74
CA ASP A 239 1.24 -8.19 -2.17
C ASP A 239 2.06 -9.44 -2.51
N GLY A 240 2.49 -10.18 -1.49
CA GLY A 240 3.06 -11.50 -1.62
C GLY A 240 4.42 -11.52 -2.33
N ASN A 241 4.89 -12.72 -2.62
CA ASN A 241 6.17 -12.93 -3.32
C ASN A 241 6.12 -14.10 -4.30
N THR A 242 6.82 -13.98 -5.42
CA THR A 242 6.98 -15.06 -6.42
C THR A 242 8.45 -15.37 -6.73
N ARG A 243 9.38 -14.59 -6.16
CA ARG A 243 10.81 -14.63 -6.48
C ARG A 243 11.62 -15.42 -5.45
N PHE A 244 11.21 -15.43 -4.19
CA PHE A 244 11.91 -16.12 -3.12
C PHE A 244 10.96 -16.80 -2.15
N PHE A 245 11.48 -17.84 -1.48
CA PHE A 245 10.80 -18.57 -0.44
C PHE A 245 10.51 -17.67 0.76
N ARG A 246 9.27 -17.73 1.26
CA ARG A 246 8.83 -16.97 2.43
C ARG A 246 8.88 -17.88 3.66
N SER A 247 9.85 -17.65 4.55
CA SER A 247 10.05 -18.46 5.75
C SER A 247 9.16 -18.08 6.92
N THR A 248 8.29 -17.08 6.78
CA THR A 248 7.51 -16.49 7.90
C THR A 248 6.62 -17.52 8.59
N LEU A 249 5.90 -18.37 7.84
CA LEU A 249 5.09 -19.44 8.44
C LEU A 249 5.94 -20.47 9.20
N PHE A 250 7.12 -20.79 8.69
CA PHE A 250 8.05 -21.70 9.37
C PHE A 250 8.56 -21.07 10.68
N VAL A 251 8.95 -19.79 10.66
CA VAL A 251 9.40 -19.07 11.84
C VAL A 251 8.28 -18.97 12.88
N ALA A 252 7.04 -18.70 12.46
CA ALA A 252 5.88 -18.65 13.34
C ALA A 252 5.60 -20.01 14.01
N ALA A 253 5.66 -21.10 13.24
CA ALA A 253 5.49 -22.45 13.78
C ALA A 253 6.59 -22.80 14.81
N VAL A 254 7.86 -22.47 14.50
CA VAL A 254 8.98 -22.69 15.43
C VAL A 254 8.78 -21.89 16.73
N ARG A 255 8.38 -20.62 16.64
CA ARG A 255 8.10 -19.80 17.82
C ARG A 255 6.96 -20.38 18.67
N ALA A 256 5.89 -20.83 18.03
CA ALA A 256 4.78 -21.49 18.73
C ALA A 256 5.26 -22.73 19.50
N CYS A 257 6.16 -23.55 18.95
CA CYS A 257 6.76 -24.68 19.66
C CYS A 257 7.58 -24.28 20.91
N TYR A 258 8.08 -23.05 20.98
CA TYR A 258 8.77 -22.50 22.15
C TYR A 258 7.81 -21.82 23.16
N GLY A 259 6.49 -21.90 22.94
CA GLY A 259 5.49 -21.25 23.80
C GLY A 259 5.41 -19.73 23.58
N GLU A 260 5.90 -19.24 22.44
CA GLU A 260 5.97 -17.83 22.09
C GLU A 260 4.93 -17.52 20.99
N ALA A 261 3.83 -16.84 21.35
CA ALA A 261 2.69 -16.71 20.44
C ALA A 261 2.96 -15.78 19.27
N CYS A 262 2.39 -16.12 18.09
CA CYS A 262 2.61 -15.37 16.85
C CYS A 262 1.30 -15.10 16.12
N LEU A 263 1.08 -13.83 15.72
CA LEU A 263 -0.03 -13.44 14.87
C LEU A 263 0.50 -12.98 13.51
N LEU A 264 0.00 -13.61 12.46
CA LEU A 264 0.16 -13.14 11.09
C LEU A 264 -1.17 -12.55 10.63
N HIS A 265 -1.10 -11.59 9.72
CA HIS A 265 -2.29 -11.08 9.05
C HIS A 265 -1.97 -10.73 7.60
N GLY A 266 -2.99 -10.79 6.74
CA GLY A 266 -2.81 -10.58 5.31
C GLY A 266 -4.11 -10.72 4.53
N VAL A 267 -3.97 -10.99 3.25
CA VAL A 267 -5.09 -11.22 2.33
C VAL A 267 -4.80 -12.41 1.41
N GLU A 268 -5.83 -12.90 0.74
CA GLU A 268 -5.66 -13.94 -0.29
C GLU A 268 -4.93 -13.40 -1.52
N TRP A 269 -5.14 -12.14 -1.89
CA TRP A 269 -4.48 -11.53 -3.05
C TRP A 269 -4.38 -10.01 -2.91
N MET A 270 -3.27 -9.41 -3.35
CA MET A 270 -3.07 -7.96 -3.32
C MET A 270 -2.15 -7.47 -4.46
N PRO A 271 -2.53 -6.39 -5.18
CA PRO A 271 -1.68 -5.73 -6.15
C PRO A 271 -0.55 -4.91 -5.48
N PRO A 272 0.50 -4.50 -6.22
CA PRO A 272 0.70 -4.69 -7.67
C PRO A 272 1.37 -6.02 -8.03
N LYS A 273 2.01 -6.69 -7.06
CA LYS A 273 2.76 -7.92 -7.34
C LYS A 273 1.86 -9.13 -7.57
N GLY A 274 0.76 -9.24 -6.81
CA GLY A 274 -0.12 -10.40 -6.87
C GLY A 274 0.63 -11.72 -6.64
N GLY A 275 1.61 -11.70 -5.73
CA GLY A 275 2.43 -12.87 -5.44
C GLY A 275 1.79 -13.82 -4.44
N ILE A 276 2.53 -14.88 -4.08
CA ILE A 276 2.05 -15.86 -3.12
C ILE A 276 2.07 -15.27 -1.71
N THR A 277 0.94 -15.35 -1.01
CA THR A 277 0.76 -14.85 0.37
C THR A 277 0.73 -15.99 1.40
N GLU A 278 0.96 -15.66 2.67
CA GLU A 278 0.80 -16.55 3.82
C GLU A 278 -0.60 -17.17 3.86
N GLY A 279 -1.64 -16.37 3.59
CA GLY A 279 -3.02 -16.82 3.53
C GLY A 279 -3.25 -17.89 2.45
N GLN A 280 -2.68 -17.70 1.25
CA GLN A 280 -2.78 -18.71 0.18
C GLN A 280 -2.08 -20.02 0.55
N MET A 281 -0.90 -19.94 1.18
CA MET A 281 -0.17 -21.13 1.63
C MET A 281 -0.92 -21.88 2.74
N LEU A 282 -1.45 -21.16 3.74
CA LEU A 282 -2.25 -21.74 4.82
C LEU A 282 -3.54 -22.40 4.29
N LYS A 283 -4.26 -21.71 3.40
CA LYS A 283 -5.45 -22.25 2.73
C LYS A 283 -5.13 -23.52 1.94
N PHE A 284 -4.00 -23.54 1.22
CA PHE A 284 -3.54 -24.73 0.48
C PHE A 284 -3.22 -25.91 1.41
N MET A 285 -2.69 -25.65 2.61
CA MET A 285 -2.45 -26.68 3.63
C MET A 285 -3.72 -27.14 4.36
N GLY A 286 -4.88 -26.55 4.08
CA GLY A 286 -6.17 -26.90 4.70
C GLY A 286 -6.45 -26.16 6.01
N ALA A 287 -5.70 -25.11 6.33
CA ALA A 287 -5.98 -24.27 7.50
C ALA A 287 -7.19 -23.35 7.26
N ASN A 288 -7.95 -23.06 8.33
CA ASN A 288 -9.00 -22.06 8.28
C ASN A 288 -8.40 -20.64 8.29
N THR A 289 -8.55 -19.90 7.19
CA THR A 289 -8.10 -18.51 7.05
C THR A 289 -9.19 -17.48 7.33
N HIS A 290 -10.40 -17.92 7.65
CA HIS A 290 -11.55 -17.07 7.99
C HIS A 290 -11.78 -17.14 9.50
N LEU A 291 -10.95 -16.41 10.23
CA LEU A 291 -11.02 -16.30 11.69
C LEU A 291 -11.40 -14.88 12.07
N SER A 292 -12.31 -14.75 13.03
CA SER A 292 -12.51 -13.48 13.72
C SER A 292 -11.33 -13.18 14.66
N PRO A 293 -11.08 -11.91 15.03
CA PRO A 293 -10.07 -11.57 16.03
C PRO A 293 -10.19 -12.35 17.34
N THR A 294 -11.42 -12.63 17.78
CA THR A 294 -11.70 -13.42 18.99
C THR A 294 -11.31 -14.88 18.81
N GLN A 295 -11.57 -15.48 17.65
CA GLN A 295 -11.12 -16.85 17.36
C GLN A 295 -9.60 -16.93 17.25
N ALA A 296 -8.96 -15.91 16.67
CA ALA A 296 -7.51 -15.80 16.64
C ALA A 296 -6.93 -15.75 18.05
N LYS A 297 -7.53 -14.97 18.97
CA LYS A 297 -7.17 -14.99 20.40
C LYS A 297 -7.19 -16.42 20.98
N THR A 298 -8.25 -17.19 20.74
CA THR A 298 -8.36 -18.56 21.25
C THR A 298 -7.23 -19.46 20.75
N LEU A 299 -6.83 -19.34 19.49
CA LEU A 299 -5.70 -20.11 18.94
C LEU A 299 -4.34 -19.65 19.48
N LEU A 300 -4.19 -18.37 19.78
CA LEU A 300 -2.97 -17.82 20.38
C LEU A 300 -2.77 -18.31 21.82
N GLU A 301 -3.85 -18.48 22.58
CA GLU A 301 -3.84 -18.98 23.97
C GLU A 301 -3.73 -20.51 24.06
N ASP A 302 -3.99 -21.21 22.96
CA ASP A 302 -3.87 -22.67 22.88
C ASP A 302 -2.39 -23.10 22.88
N LYS A 303 -2.03 -23.93 23.87
CA LYS A 303 -0.66 -24.44 24.07
C LYS A 303 -0.21 -25.40 22.99
N ASP A 304 -1.15 -26.06 22.31
CA ASP A 304 -0.84 -27.00 21.23
C ASP A 304 -0.72 -26.29 19.87
N THR A 305 -1.25 -25.07 19.74
CA THR A 305 -1.25 -24.29 18.50
C THR A 305 -0.29 -23.10 18.54
N GLY A 306 -0.46 -22.15 19.46
CA GLY A 306 0.43 -21.00 19.68
C GLY A 306 0.62 -20.02 18.51
N PHE A 307 -0.13 -20.13 17.42
CA PHE A 307 -0.10 -19.16 16.32
C PHE A 307 -1.47 -19.00 15.65
N ALA A 308 -1.71 -17.82 15.06
CA ALA A 308 -2.92 -17.54 14.29
C ALA A 308 -2.63 -16.74 13.03
N TYR A 309 -3.51 -16.87 12.03
CA TYR A 309 -3.53 -16.03 10.84
C TYR A 309 -4.89 -15.33 10.71
N LEU A 310 -4.87 -14.01 10.54
CA LEU A 310 -6.07 -13.21 10.30
C LEU A 310 -6.14 -12.71 8.86
N ASN A 311 -7.26 -12.97 8.19
CA ASN A 311 -7.57 -12.32 6.93
C ASN A 311 -8.07 -10.89 7.20
N LEU A 312 -7.53 -9.90 6.48
CA LEU A 312 -7.95 -8.51 6.57
C LEU A 312 -9.45 -8.33 6.33
N GLN A 313 -10.07 -9.19 5.53
CA GLN A 313 -11.51 -9.18 5.33
C GLN A 313 -12.29 -9.34 6.65
N GLU A 314 -11.80 -10.19 7.54
CA GLU A 314 -12.43 -10.47 8.85
C GLU A 314 -11.95 -9.49 9.93
N ALA A 315 -10.73 -8.96 9.79
CA ALA A 315 -10.10 -8.11 10.80
C ALA A 315 -10.36 -6.60 10.60
N CYS A 316 -10.52 -6.15 9.36
CA CYS A 316 -10.81 -4.76 9.02
C CYS A 316 -11.47 -4.65 7.62
N PRO A 317 -12.79 -4.91 7.51
CA PRO A 317 -13.51 -4.84 6.24
C PRO A 317 -13.34 -3.53 5.46
N PRO A 318 -13.31 -2.32 6.09
CA PRO A 318 -13.05 -1.08 5.37
C PRO A 318 -11.72 -1.06 4.64
N LEU A 319 -10.64 -1.56 5.24
CA LEU A 319 -9.34 -1.64 4.57
C LEU A 319 -9.31 -2.71 3.47
N HIS A 320 -10.00 -3.83 3.67
CA HIS A 320 -10.11 -4.88 2.65
C HIS A 320 -10.85 -4.39 1.38
N SER A 321 -11.84 -3.52 1.54
CA SER A 321 -12.65 -3.02 0.41
C SER A 321 -11.84 -2.31 -0.69
N ILE A 322 -10.66 -1.78 -0.35
CA ILE A 322 -9.85 -0.96 -1.28
C ILE A 322 -9.02 -1.78 -2.28
N ILE A 323 -9.00 -3.12 -2.18
CA ILE A 323 -8.16 -3.99 -3.02
C ILE A 323 -8.46 -3.78 -4.51
N GLY A 324 -9.73 -3.66 -4.89
CA GLY A 324 -10.14 -3.40 -6.27
C GLY A 324 -9.59 -2.07 -6.80
N LEU A 325 -9.69 -1.00 -6.00
CA LEU A 325 -9.10 0.30 -6.36
C LEU A 325 -7.58 0.21 -6.52
N ARG A 326 -6.90 -0.50 -5.61
CA ARG A 326 -5.43 -0.69 -5.67
C ARG A 326 -5.00 -1.47 -6.90
N GLU A 327 -5.87 -2.31 -7.46
CA GLU A 327 -5.59 -3.02 -8.70
C GLU A 327 -5.43 -2.05 -9.87
N HIS A 328 -6.24 -1.01 -9.91
CA HIS A 328 -6.16 0.03 -10.93
C HIS A 328 -4.95 0.95 -10.72
N ILE A 329 -4.66 1.33 -9.47
CA ILE A 329 -3.54 2.20 -9.12
C ILE A 329 -2.17 1.58 -9.46
N LYS A 330 -2.01 0.25 -9.30
CA LYS A 330 -0.76 -0.50 -9.53
C LYS A 330 0.49 0.04 -8.80
N LYS A 331 0.29 0.82 -7.75
CA LYS A 331 1.32 1.32 -6.81
C LYS A 331 0.89 1.03 -5.38
N ARG A 332 1.84 1.04 -4.44
CA ARG A 332 1.57 0.82 -3.02
C ARG A 332 1.17 2.15 -2.37
N PRO A 333 -0.06 2.38 -1.93
CA PRO A 333 -0.40 3.60 -1.18
C PRO A 333 0.20 3.59 0.24
N PRO A 334 0.12 4.69 1.02
CA PRO A 334 0.53 4.71 2.43
C PRO A 334 -0.12 3.60 3.28
N LEU A 335 -1.33 3.17 2.91
CA LEU A 335 -2.00 2.00 3.49
C LEU A 335 -1.16 0.72 3.48
N ALA A 336 -0.34 0.50 2.45
CA ALA A 336 0.50 -0.70 2.38
C ALA A 336 1.59 -0.73 3.46
N THR A 337 1.89 0.41 4.08
CA THR A 337 2.77 0.52 5.25
C THR A 337 1.98 0.32 6.54
N SER A 338 0.84 1.02 6.69
CA SER A 338 0.02 0.95 7.91
C SER A 338 -0.60 -0.43 8.16
N GLU A 339 -0.94 -1.16 7.09
CA GLU A 339 -1.47 -2.53 7.13
C GLU A 339 -0.54 -3.49 7.87
N LYS A 340 0.79 -3.28 7.79
CA LYS A 340 1.78 -4.19 8.37
C LYS A 340 1.91 -4.07 9.89
N VAL A 341 1.55 -2.93 10.45
CA VAL A 341 1.75 -2.64 11.88
C VAL A 341 0.48 -2.78 12.71
N GLN A 342 -0.58 -3.34 12.10
CA GLN A 342 -1.86 -3.52 12.74
C GLN A 342 -1.78 -4.54 13.89
N GLN A 343 -2.49 -4.25 14.98
CA GLN A 343 -2.55 -5.08 16.18
C GLN A 343 -3.97 -5.56 16.44
N PHE A 344 -4.48 -6.42 15.53
CA PHE A 344 -5.84 -6.96 15.60
C PHE A 344 -6.12 -7.83 16.83
N VAL A 345 -5.08 -8.32 17.50
CA VAL A 345 -5.15 -8.94 18.83
C VAL A 345 -4.01 -8.31 19.64
N ARG A 346 -4.27 -7.96 20.91
CA ARG A 346 -3.25 -7.40 21.81
C ARG A 346 -2.94 -8.40 22.91
N GLN A 347 -1.93 -8.13 23.72
CA GLN A 347 -1.63 -8.90 24.94
C GLN A 347 -1.47 -7.96 26.14
N VAL A 348 -1.59 -8.51 27.35
CA VAL A 348 -1.47 -7.75 28.60
C VAL A 348 -0.02 -7.31 28.88
N LYS A 349 0.97 -8.08 28.41
CA LYS A 349 2.41 -7.84 28.61
C LYS A 349 3.08 -7.33 27.33
N LEU A 350 4.39 -7.05 27.40
CA LEU A 350 5.18 -6.31 26.40
C LEU A 350 4.96 -6.82 24.96
N ALA A 351 4.32 -6.01 24.10
CA ALA A 351 4.05 -6.36 22.70
C ALA A 351 5.22 -5.98 21.78
N GLY A 352 5.63 -6.91 20.92
CA GLY A 352 6.61 -6.68 19.86
C GLY A 352 5.97 -6.80 18.49
N VAL A 353 6.24 -5.84 17.61
CA VAL A 353 5.83 -5.89 16.19
C VAL A 353 7.08 -6.07 15.34
N ILE A 354 7.11 -7.13 14.52
CA ILE A 354 8.16 -7.36 13.53
C ILE A 354 7.54 -7.15 12.15
N SER A 355 7.98 -6.07 11.48
CA SER A 355 7.59 -5.75 10.10
C SER A 355 8.83 -5.80 9.21
N PHE A 356 8.72 -6.45 8.05
CA PHE A 356 9.78 -6.53 7.03
C PHE A 356 9.50 -5.63 5.81
#